data_AF-A0A1V4INK4-F1
#
_entry.id   AF-A0A1V4INK4-F1
#
_cell.length_a   1.000
_cell.length_b   1.000
_cell.length_c   1.000
_cell.angle_alpha   90.00
_cell.angle_beta   90.00
_cell.angle_gamma   90.00
#
_symmetry.space_group_name_H-M   'P 1'
#
loop_
_entity.id
_entity.type
_entity.pdbx_description
1 polymer ?
#
loop_
_entity_poly.entity_id
_entity_poly.type
_entity_poly.pdbx_seq_one_letter_code
_entity_poly.pdbx_strand_id
1 'polypeptide(L)'
;MNISCDVILDLIPLVKDNVASEDSIKLVTEHIKSCESCKLELGRHTLPIQTELDDKRVVSSIKKKLFLVMSALLFIGAFIGMALNKNSSSNFMPAIIVVLGIVFVSLLIFKFDLKGDRYMKNFFLGRAIVTIIIFTILGIYLLMKNVLHLF
;
A
#
# COMPACT_ATOMS: atom_id res chain seq x y z
N MET A 1 -7.63 50.80 1.67
CA MET A 1 -6.71 50.35 0.61
C MET A 1 -7.47 50.31 -0.70
N ASN A 2 -6.94 50.86 -1.80
CA ASN A 2 -7.64 50.98 -3.09
C ASN A 2 -7.21 49.87 -4.06
N ILE A 3 -7.44 48.60 -3.68
CA ILE A 3 -7.12 47.42 -4.48
C ILE A 3 -8.43 46.75 -4.86
N SER A 4 -8.56 46.32 -6.12
CA SER A 4 -9.78 45.68 -6.60
C SER A 4 -10.01 44.35 -5.88
N CYS A 5 -11.29 44.04 -5.63
CA CYS A 5 -11.66 42.76 -5.03
C CYS A 5 -11.20 41.58 -5.89
N ASP A 6 -11.16 41.73 -7.21
CA ASP A 6 -10.73 40.68 -8.15
C ASP A 6 -9.30 40.22 -7.88
N VAL A 7 -8.37 41.16 -7.66
CA VAL A 7 -6.97 40.83 -7.31
C VAL A 7 -6.90 40.09 -5.98
N ILE A 8 -7.73 40.47 -5.01
CA ILE A 8 -7.78 39.79 -3.71
C ILE A 8 -8.34 38.38 -3.85
N LEU A 9 -9.39 38.21 -4.66
CA LEU A 9 -10.00 36.91 -4.95
C LEU A 9 -8.99 35.94 -5.61
N ASP A 10 -8.16 36.44 -6.52
CA ASP A 10 -7.08 35.66 -7.15
C ASP A 10 -5.98 35.26 -6.15
N LEU A 11 -5.69 36.10 -5.15
CA LEU A 11 -4.69 35.83 -4.13
C LEU A 11 -5.19 34.92 -3.00
N ILE A 12 -6.49 34.86 -2.73
CA ILE A 12 -7.07 34.04 -1.65
C ILE A 12 -6.67 32.55 -1.74
N PRO A 13 -6.72 31.87 -2.91
CA PRO A 13 -6.23 30.51 -3.06
C PRO A 13 -4.75 30.35 -2.68
N LEU A 14 -3.90 31.27 -3.16
CA LEU A 14 -2.44 31.22 -2.90
C LEU A 14 -2.11 31.42 -1.42
N VAL A 15 -2.85 32.30 -0.74
CA VAL A 15 -2.71 32.52 0.71
C VAL A 15 -3.19 31.29 1.50
N LYS A 16 -4.27 30.64 1.07
CA LYS A 16 -4.77 29.40 1.69
C LYS A 16 -3.81 28.22 1.52
N ASP A 17 -3.19 28.11 0.35
CA ASP A 17 -2.24 27.04 0.04
C ASP A 17 -0.85 27.27 0.68
N ASN A 18 -0.66 28.36 1.44
CA ASN A 18 0.61 28.76 2.07
C ASN A 18 1.78 28.92 1.08
N VAL A 19 1.49 29.26 -0.18
CA VAL A 19 2.48 29.48 -1.24
C VAL A 19 2.64 30.97 -1.59
N ALA A 20 1.77 31.83 -1.07
CA ALA A 20 1.85 33.27 -1.27
C ALA A 20 3.06 33.89 -0.53
N SER A 21 3.63 34.95 -1.12
CA SER A 21 4.66 35.76 -0.46
C SER A 21 4.09 36.51 0.75
N GLU A 22 4.95 36.87 1.70
CA GLU A 22 4.54 37.64 2.90
C GLU A 22 3.81 38.95 2.55
N ASP A 23 4.24 39.63 1.48
CA ASP A 23 3.61 40.86 1.01
C ASP A 23 2.18 40.61 0.51
N SER A 24 1.96 39.49 -0.20
CA SER A 24 0.64 39.08 -0.68
C SER A 24 -0.29 38.72 0.49
N ILE A 25 0.24 38.06 1.53
CA ILE A 25 -0.51 37.73 2.75
C ILE A 25 -0.94 39.00 3.48
N LYS A 26 -0.03 39.96 3.67
CA LYS A 26 -0.34 41.26 4.31
C LYS A 26 -1.41 42.01 3.53
N LEU A 27 -1.30 42.03 2.20
CA LEU A 27 -2.22 42.73 1.29
C LEU A 27 -3.65 42.17 1.40
N VAL A 28 -3.81 40.84 1.38
CA VAL A 28 -5.12 40.20 1.60
C VAL A 28 -5.64 40.49 3.01
N THR A 29 -4.78 40.39 4.04
CA THR A 29 -5.16 40.61 5.45
C THR A 29 -5.59 42.05 5.72
N GLU A 30 -5.01 43.03 5.04
CA GLU A 30 -5.40 44.44 5.16
C GLU A 30 -6.72 44.71 4.45
N HIS A 31 -6.93 44.16 3.25
CA HIS A 31 -8.15 44.38 2.47
C HIS A 31 -9.40 43.79 3.15
N ILE A 32 -9.32 42.58 3.71
CA ILE A 32 -10.45 41.90 4.38
C ILE A 32 -10.92 42.62 5.65
N LYS A 33 -10.11 43.54 6.23
CA LYS A 33 -10.56 44.38 7.35
C LYS A 33 -11.62 45.39 6.94
N SER A 34 -11.59 45.83 5.69
CA SER A 34 -12.53 46.82 5.14
C SER A 34 -13.56 46.23 4.17
N CYS A 35 -13.38 44.98 3.73
CA CYS A 35 -14.20 44.36 2.70
C CYS A 35 -14.80 43.03 3.19
N GLU A 36 -16.11 43.04 3.50
CA GLU A 36 -16.81 41.86 4.03
C GLU A 36 -17.01 40.78 2.96
N SER A 37 -17.10 41.13 1.67
CA SER A 37 -17.22 40.14 0.59
C SER A 37 -15.96 39.27 0.48
N CYS A 38 -14.78 39.88 0.41
CA CYS A 38 -13.50 39.16 0.36
C CYS A 38 -13.25 38.35 1.65
N LYS A 39 -13.70 38.85 2.81
CA LYS A 39 -13.64 38.12 4.08
C LYS A 39 -14.51 36.87 4.08
N LEU A 40 -15.71 36.96 3.50
CA LEU A 40 -16.58 35.79 3.31
C LEU A 40 -15.95 34.76 2.36
N GLU A 41 -15.30 35.18 1.28
CA GLU A 41 -14.62 34.26 0.35
C GLU A 41 -13.37 33.59 0.96
N LEU A 42 -12.64 34.33 1.80
CA LEU A 42 -11.58 33.74 2.62
C LEU A 42 -12.14 32.64 3.55
N GLY A 43 -13.34 32.84 4.12
CA GLY A 43 -14.02 31.86 4.96
C GLY A 43 -14.78 30.74 4.24
N ARG A 44 -15.30 30.98 3.02
CA ARG A 44 -16.24 30.08 2.32
C ARG A 44 -15.63 28.78 1.82
N HIS A 45 -14.34 28.76 1.48
CA HIS A 45 -13.64 27.52 1.15
C HIS A 45 -12.98 26.87 2.38
N THR A 46 -13.65 26.93 3.54
CA THR A 46 -13.40 26.03 4.68
C THR A 46 -14.14 24.69 4.52
N LEU A 47 -14.57 24.34 3.31
CA LEU A 47 -14.56 22.93 2.98
C LEU A 47 -13.09 22.56 2.94
N PRO A 48 -12.59 21.67 3.83
CA PRO A 48 -11.26 21.14 3.66
C PRO A 48 -11.31 20.53 2.26
N ILE A 49 -10.62 21.16 1.31
CA ILE A 49 -10.15 20.43 0.16
C ILE A 49 -9.37 19.29 0.79
N GLN A 50 -9.96 18.11 0.76
CA GLN A 50 -9.34 16.87 1.16
C GLN A 50 -8.24 16.59 0.13
N THR A 51 -7.22 17.43 0.08
CA THR A 51 -5.92 17.14 -0.52
C THR A 51 -5.00 16.54 0.54
N GLU A 52 -5.56 15.85 1.51
CA GLU A 52 -5.05 14.52 1.83
C GLU A 52 -5.93 13.50 1.13
N LEU A 53 -5.91 13.49 -0.22
CA LEU A 53 -5.99 12.20 -0.87
C LEU A 53 -4.86 11.42 -0.23
N ASP A 54 -5.23 10.41 0.55
CA ASP A 54 -4.35 9.54 1.29
C ASP A 54 -3.47 8.79 0.27
N ASP A 55 -2.46 9.48 -0.25
CA ASP A 55 -1.50 8.99 -1.23
C ASP A 55 -0.83 7.74 -0.67
N LYS A 56 -0.68 7.68 0.65
CA LYS A 56 -0.20 6.49 1.35
C LYS A 56 -1.17 5.32 1.22
N ARG A 57 -2.49 5.50 1.31
CA ARG A 57 -3.49 4.44 1.05
C ARG A 57 -3.56 4.04 -0.42
N VAL A 58 -3.50 4.97 -1.36
CA VAL A 58 -3.55 4.65 -2.80
C VAL A 58 -2.29 3.87 -3.20
N VAL A 59 -1.11 4.38 -2.84
CA VAL A 59 0.18 3.73 -3.14
C VAL A 59 0.31 2.38 -2.43
N SER A 60 -0.14 2.26 -1.18
CA SER A 60 -0.09 0.98 -0.46
C SER A 60 -1.07 -0.05 -1.04
N SER A 61 -2.23 0.37 -1.55
CA SER A 61 -3.19 -0.50 -2.22
C SER A 61 -2.65 -1.03 -3.55
N ILE A 62 -1.95 -0.17 -4.32
CA ILE A 62 -1.30 -0.57 -5.58
C ILE A 62 -0.15 -1.54 -5.29
N LYS A 63 0.72 -1.23 -4.33
CA LYS A 63 1.85 -2.11 -3.95
C LYS A 63 1.39 -3.50 -3.50
N LYS A 64 0.28 -3.59 -2.76
CA LYS A 64 -0.31 -4.88 -2.35
C LYS A 64 -0.77 -5.72 -3.54
N LYS A 65 -1.51 -5.11 -4.47
CA LYS A 65 -1.97 -5.80 -5.69
C LYS A 65 -0.79 -6.30 -6.53
N LEU A 66 0.22 -5.45 -6.71
CA LEU A 66 1.41 -5.77 -7.49
C LEU A 66 2.23 -6.89 -6.84
N PHE A 67 2.40 -6.84 -5.51
CA PHE A 67 3.06 -7.91 -4.76
C PHE A 67 2.34 -9.26 -4.86
N LEU A 68 0.99 -9.26 -4.81
CA LEU A 68 0.19 -10.48 -4.92
C LEU A 68 0.31 -11.12 -6.31
N VAL A 69 0.28 -10.30 -7.37
CA VAL A 69 0.49 -10.78 -8.75
C VAL A 69 1.89 -11.38 -8.92
N MET A 70 2.93 -10.72 -8.41
CA MET A 70 4.31 -11.21 -8.50
C MET A 70 4.51 -12.52 -7.73
N SER A 71 3.91 -12.65 -6.55
CA SER A 71 3.95 -13.89 -5.77
C SER A 71 3.24 -15.04 -6.49
N ALA A 72 2.06 -14.79 -7.08
CA ALA A 72 1.33 -15.79 -7.86
C ALA A 72 2.15 -16.28 -9.06
N LEU A 73 2.81 -15.37 -9.78
CA LEU A 73 3.67 -15.72 -10.91
C LEU A 73 4.85 -16.61 -10.49
N LEU A 74 5.44 -16.33 -9.33
CA LEU A 74 6.52 -17.13 -8.74
C LEU A 74 6.07 -18.56 -8.41
N PHE A 75 4.90 -18.71 -7.80
CA PHE A 75 4.33 -20.04 -7.50
C PHE A 75 4.02 -20.83 -8.77
N ILE A 76 3.41 -20.18 -9.77
CA ILE A 76 3.12 -20.80 -11.06
C ILE A 76 4.44 -21.27 -11.71
N GLY A 77 5.46 -20.42 -11.73
CA GLY A 77 6.79 -20.77 -12.25
C GLY A 77 7.44 -21.94 -11.51
N ALA A 78 7.36 -21.97 -10.18
CA ALA A 78 7.87 -23.08 -9.37
C ALA A 78 7.12 -24.39 -9.64
N PHE A 79 5.80 -24.34 -9.77
CA PHE A 79 4.96 -25.51 -10.04
C PHE A 79 5.22 -26.07 -11.44
N ILE A 80 5.32 -25.19 -12.44
CA ILE A 80 5.68 -25.56 -13.82
C ILE A 80 7.10 -26.16 -13.84
N GLY A 81 8.06 -25.53 -13.17
CA GLY A 81 9.44 -26.04 -13.10
C GLY A 81 9.52 -27.42 -12.45
N MET A 82 8.75 -27.66 -11.39
CA MET A 82 8.65 -28.97 -10.74
C MET A 82 7.96 -30.00 -11.65
N ALA A 83 6.91 -29.62 -12.39
CA ALA A 83 6.18 -30.51 -13.29
C ALA A 83 7.01 -30.93 -14.54
N LEU A 84 7.86 -30.04 -15.05
CA LEU A 84 8.73 -30.31 -16.20
C LEU A 84 9.98 -31.13 -15.81
N ASN A 85 10.35 -31.18 -14.53
CA ASN A 85 11.52 -31.91 -14.05
C ASN A 85 11.26 -33.43 -13.98
N LYS A 86 11.34 -34.10 -15.13
CA LYS A 86 10.99 -35.52 -15.31
C LYS A 86 12.15 -36.50 -15.04
N ASN A 87 13.37 -36.02 -14.82
CA ASN A 87 14.60 -36.84 -14.79
C ASN A 87 15.41 -36.73 -13.50
N SER A 88 14.87 -36.14 -12.43
CA SER A 88 15.57 -36.15 -11.16
C SER A 88 15.26 -37.45 -10.43
N SER A 89 16.29 -38.28 -10.21
CA SER A 89 16.31 -39.25 -9.11
C SER A 89 15.80 -38.59 -7.82
N SER A 90 15.39 -39.39 -6.85
CA SER A 90 14.75 -39.05 -5.55
C SER A 90 15.50 -38.02 -4.68
N ASN A 91 15.78 -36.86 -5.23
CA ASN A 91 16.52 -35.79 -4.62
C ASN A 91 15.50 -34.90 -3.95
N PHE A 92 15.63 -34.73 -2.65
CA PHE A 92 14.80 -33.83 -1.86
C PHE A 92 14.94 -32.35 -2.26
N MET A 93 15.87 -32.01 -3.16
CA MET A 93 16.20 -30.64 -3.56
C MET A 93 15.01 -29.83 -4.11
N PRO A 94 14.21 -30.32 -5.07
CA PRO A 94 13.05 -29.58 -5.57
C PRO A 94 12.01 -29.32 -4.47
N ALA A 95 11.85 -30.28 -3.55
CA ALA A 95 10.96 -30.13 -2.40
C ALA A 95 11.48 -29.06 -1.42
N ILE A 96 12.78 -29.04 -1.13
CA ILE A 96 13.42 -28.03 -0.28
C ILE A 96 13.26 -26.63 -0.87
N ILE A 97 13.47 -26.46 -2.18
CA ILE A 97 13.32 -25.17 -2.87
C ILE A 97 11.87 -24.66 -2.78
N VAL A 98 10.88 -25.55 -2.96
CA VAL A 98 9.46 -25.19 -2.82
C VAL A 98 9.12 -24.80 -1.38
N VAL A 99 9.60 -25.56 -0.40
CA VAL A 99 9.40 -25.25 1.03
C VAL A 99 10.03 -23.90 1.41
N LEU A 100 11.27 -23.64 0.98
CA LEU A 100 11.94 -22.36 1.22
C LEU A 100 11.22 -21.19 0.53
N GLY A 101 10.73 -21.38 -0.70
CA GLY A 101 9.93 -20.38 -1.41
C GLY A 101 8.63 -20.04 -0.68
N ILE A 102 7.93 -21.07 -0.19
CA ILE A 102 6.71 -20.92 0.62
C ILE A 102 7.00 -20.15 1.92
N VAL A 103 8.06 -20.51 2.64
CA VAL A 103 8.45 -19.83 3.89
C VAL A 103 8.82 -18.37 3.62
N PHE A 104 9.58 -18.10 2.56
CA PHE A 104 9.98 -16.74 2.19
C PHE A 104 8.79 -15.86 1.82
N VAL A 105 7.85 -16.37 1.02
CA VAL A 105 6.62 -15.64 0.68
C VAL A 105 5.78 -15.39 1.93
N SER A 106 5.66 -16.37 2.82
CA SER A 106 4.93 -16.22 4.08
C SER A 106 5.53 -15.13 4.98
N LEU A 107 6.87 -15.08 5.08
CA LEU A 107 7.58 -14.02 5.80
C LEU A 107 7.41 -12.65 5.16
N LEU A 108 7.41 -12.57 3.82
CA LEU A 108 7.17 -11.31 3.12
C LEU A 108 5.74 -10.81 3.33
N ILE A 109 4.74 -11.68 3.26
CA ILE A 109 3.34 -11.36 3.57
C ILE A 109 3.25 -10.87 5.02
N PHE A 110 3.85 -11.57 5.97
CA PHE A 110 3.87 -11.19 7.39
C PHE A 110 4.55 -9.83 7.64
N LYS A 111 5.69 -9.57 6.99
CA LYS A 111 6.41 -8.28 7.11
C LYS A 111 5.60 -7.14 6.47
N PHE A 112 4.88 -7.42 5.38
CA PHE A 112 4.00 -6.45 4.73
C PHE A 112 2.80 -6.12 5.62
N ASP A 113 2.30 -7.10 6.37
CA ASP A 113 1.18 -6.97 7.32
C ASP A 113 1.57 -6.16 8.58
N LEU A 114 2.81 -6.31 9.06
CA LEU A 114 3.38 -5.53 10.18
C LEU A 114 3.47 -4.01 9.90
N LYS A 115 3.57 -3.63 8.62
CA LYS A 115 3.62 -2.22 8.18
C LYS A 115 2.23 -1.68 7.81
N GLY A 116 1.19 -2.52 7.86
CA GLY A 116 -0.20 -2.17 7.58
C GLY A 116 -0.93 -1.60 8.80
N ASP A 117 -1.78 -0.61 8.52
CA ASP A 117 -2.53 0.18 9.50
C ASP A 117 -3.30 -0.64 10.56
N ARG A 118 -3.42 -0.05 11.77
CA ARG A 118 -3.81 -0.72 13.03
C ARG A 118 -5.20 -1.40 13.00
N TYR A 119 -6.06 -1.07 12.03
CA TYR A 119 -7.45 -1.52 11.94
C TYR A 119 -7.65 -2.86 11.20
N MET A 120 -6.68 -3.31 10.40
CA MET A 120 -6.79 -4.55 9.61
C MET A 120 -5.98 -5.72 10.19
N LYS A 121 -5.31 -5.52 11.33
CA LYS A 121 -4.44 -6.52 11.97
C LYS A 121 -5.16 -7.82 12.34
N ASN A 122 -6.37 -7.77 12.87
CA ASN A 122 -7.03 -8.98 13.38
C ASN A 122 -7.67 -9.83 12.27
N PHE A 123 -8.05 -9.21 11.14
CA PHE A 123 -8.61 -9.93 10.00
C PHE A 123 -7.53 -10.61 9.15
N PHE A 124 -6.38 -9.96 8.99
CA PHE A 124 -5.26 -10.51 8.22
C PHE A 124 -4.43 -11.51 9.01
N LEU A 125 -4.28 -11.34 10.33
CA LEU A 125 -3.54 -12.29 11.18
C LEU A 125 -4.16 -13.70 11.14
N GLY A 126 -5.50 -13.79 11.16
CA GLY A 126 -6.20 -15.06 11.01
C GLY A 126 -5.96 -15.72 9.64
N ARG A 127 -5.99 -14.94 8.55
CA ARG A 127 -5.74 -15.45 7.20
C ARG A 127 -4.28 -15.87 7.00
N ALA A 128 -3.34 -15.13 7.56
CA ALA A 128 -1.92 -15.45 7.53
C ALA A 128 -1.62 -16.77 8.27
N ILE A 129 -2.18 -16.94 9.48
CA ILE A 129 -2.04 -18.18 10.25
C ILE A 129 -2.64 -19.37 9.48
N VAL A 130 -3.83 -19.20 8.90
CA VAL A 130 -4.47 -20.25 8.08
C VAL A 130 -3.61 -20.61 6.87
N THR A 131 -3.04 -19.63 6.16
CA THR A 131 -2.15 -19.92 5.04
C THR A 131 -0.89 -20.66 5.49
N ILE A 132 -0.27 -20.24 6.59
CA ILE A 132 0.93 -20.89 7.13
C ILE A 132 0.65 -22.34 7.48
N ILE A 133 -0.47 -22.62 8.16
CA ILE A 133 -0.90 -23.97 8.56
C ILE A 133 -1.14 -24.85 7.32
N ILE A 134 -1.89 -24.35 6.33
CA ILE A 134 -2.17 -25.12 5.09
C ILE A 134 -0.87 -25.47 4.36
N PHE A 135 0.05 -24.51 4.25
CA PHE A 135 1.32 -24.72 3.57
C PHE A 135 2.27 -25.65 4.35
N THR A 136 2.26 -25.62 5.68
CA THR A 136 3.03 -26.59 6.50
C THR A 136 2.49 -28.00 6.34
N ILE A 137 1.16 -28.16 6.39
CA ILE A 137 0.51 -29.47 6.19
C ILE A 137 0.82 -30.01 4.78
N LEU A 138 0.73 -29.17 3.74
CA LEU A 138 1.05 -29.56 2.36
C LEU A 138 2.53 -29.95 2.20
N GLY A 139 3.44 -29.19 2.82
CA GLY A 139 4.87 -29.49 2.85
C GLY A 139 5.14 -30.85 3.49
N ILE A 140 4.54 -31.11 4.65
CA ILE A 140 4.64 -32.40 5.36
C ILE A 140 4.08 -33.54 4.51
N TYR A 141 2.93 -33.34 3.85
CA TYR A 141 2.32 -34.34 2.98
C TYR A 141 3.23 -34.69 1.78
N LEU A 142 3.82 -33.70 1.13
CA LEU A 142 4.76 -33.93 0.02
C LEU A 142 6.04 -34.63 0.48
N LEU A 143 6.52 -34.31 1.69
CA LEU A 143 7.68 -34.94 2.30
C LEU A 143 7.37 -36.43 2.61
N MET A 144 6.23 -36.70 3.22
CA MET A 144 5.75 -38.08 3.48
C MET A 144 5.55 -38.87 2.19
N LYS A 145 4.95 -38.28 1.15
CA LYS A 145 4.72 -38.94 -0.14
C LYS A 145 6.02 -39.31 -0.85
N ASN A 146 7.03 -38.44 -0.78
CA ASN A 146 8.33 -38.70 -1.39
C ASN A 146 9.22 -39.65 -0.56
N VAL A 147 9.10 -39.63 0.77
CA VAL A 147 9.80 -40.59 1.66
C VAL A 147 9.19 -41.99 1.55
N LEU A 148 7.86 -42.09 1.43
CA LEU A 148 7.17 -43.38 1.26
C LEU A 148 7.45 -44.04 -0.10
N HIS A 149 7.81 -43.26 -1.12
CA HIS A 149 8.22 -43.78 -2.43
C HIS A 149 9.72 -44.14 -2.48
N LEU A 150 10.45 -43.94 -1.37
CA LEU A 150 11.86 -44.30 -1.21
C LEU A 150 12.07 -45.64 -0.46
N PHE A 151 11.00 -46.20 0.12
CA PHE A 151 10.92 -47.52 0.75
C PHE A 151 10.07 -48.46 -0.12
#